data_AF-A0A520QMZ4-F1
#
_entry.id   AF-A0A520QMZ4-F1
#
_cell.length_a   1.000
_cell.length_b   1.000
_cell.length_c   1.000
_cell.angle_alpha   90.00
_cell.angle_beta   90.00
_cell.angle_gamma   90.00
#
_symmetry.space_group_name_H-M   'P 1'
#
loop_
_entity.id
_entity.type
_entity.pdbx_description
1 polymer ?
#
loop_
_entity_poly.entity_id
_entity_poly.type
_entity_poly.pdbx_seq_one_letter_code
_entity_poly.pdbx_strand_id
1 'polypeptide(L)'
;MSDGPIPRGEGLVARRLRIAKGDVYVLGGILSGEDHLASLHGERGRADASGRVIVSVVTTTARARELDAWLADLRASLPFELLP
;
A
#
# COMPACT_ATOMS: atom_id res chain seq x y z
N MET A 1 10.78 3.91 -11.67
CA MET A 1 9.40 3.48 -11.32
C MET A 1 8.70 4.70 -10.76
N SER A 2 7.77 5.29 -11.51
CA SER A 2 7.26 6.64 -11.23
C SER A 2 6.35 6.70 -10.00
N ASP A 3 6.54 7.75 -9.19
CA ASP A 3 5.56 8.29 -8.27
C ASP A 3 4.35 8.76 -9.11
N GLY A 4 3.40 7.86 -9.37
CA GLY A 4 2.17 8.18 -10.10
C GLY A 4 1.10 8.76 -9.19
N PRO A 5 0.20 9.62 -9.70
CA PRO A 5 -0.97 10.07 -8.95
C PRO A 5 -1.74 8.85 -8.45
N ILE A 6 -2.23 8.92 -7.20
CA ILE A 6 -3.12 7.89 -6.65
C ILE A 6 -4.39 7.90 -7.49
N PRO A 7 -4.74 6.83 -8.22
CA PRO A 7 -5.95 6.79 -9.01
C PRO A 7 -7.16 6.94 -8.08
N ARG A 8 -8.02 7.89 -8.42
CA ARG A 8 -9.27 8.19 -7.71
C ARG A 8 -10.39 8.08 -8.74
N GLY A 9 -11.43 7.34 -8.40
CA GLY A 9 -12.55 7.08 -9.31
C GLY A 9 -13.61 6.22 -8.64
N GLU A 10 -14.80 6.20 -9.23
CA GLU A 10 -15.89 5.33 -8.79
C GLU A 10 -15.44 3.86 -8.83
N GLY A 11 -15.75 3.09 -7.79
CA GLY A 11 -15.36 1.69 -7.70
C GLY A 11 -13.91 1.42 -7.28
N LEU A 12 -13.11 2.45 -6.94
CA LEU A 12 -11.77 2.27 -6.38
C LEU A 12 -11.74 2.55 -4.88
N VAL A 13 -10.90 1.79 -4.17
CA VAL A 13 -10.66 1.92 -2.73
C VAL A 13 -9.17 2.02 -2.50
N ALA A 14 -8.75 3.05 -1.76
CA ALA A 14 -7.36 3.23 -1.35
C ALA A 14 -7.22 2.97 0.16
N ARG A 15 -6.23 2.16 0.54
CA ARG A 15 -5.78 2.00 1.93
C ARG A 15 -4.45 2.70 2.10
N ARG A 16 -4.40 3.63 3.04
CA ARG A 16 -3.18 4.40 3.34
C ARG A 16 -2.37 3.68 4.39
N LEU A 17 -1.10 3.45 4.09
CA LEU A 17 -0.16 2.78 4.99
C LEU A 17 0.95 3.74 5.35
N ARG A 18 1.32 3.81 6.64
CA ARG A 18 2.60 4.37 7.06
C ARG A 18 3.57 3.21 7.29
N ILE A 19 4.68 3.21 6.55
CA ILE A 19 5.64 2.10 6.50
C ILE A 19 7.07 2.65 6.44
N ALA A 20 8.06 1.87 6.87
CA ALA A 20 9.46 2.27 6.72
C ALA A 20 9.82 2.42 5.23
N LYS A 21 10.64 3.43 4.89
CA LYS A 21 11.00 3.72 3.49
C LYS A 21 11.66 2.52 2.78
N GLY A 22 12.50 1.77 3.49
CA GLY A 22 13.16 0.56 2.94
C GLY A 22 12.18 -0.57 2.61
N ASP A 23 11.09 -0.67 3.35
CA ASP A 23 10.11 -1.75 3.24
C ASP A 23 9.10 -1.54 2.11
N VAL A 24 9.05 -0.33 1.52
CA VAL A 24 8.18 -0.04 0.36
C VAL A 24 8.51 -0.92 -0.83
N TYR A 25 9.80 -1.23 -1.07
CA TYR A 25 10.21 -2.11 -2.15
C TYR A 25 9.77 -3.55 -1.89
N VAL A 26 9.89 -4.01 -0.64
CA VAL A 26 9.42 -5.32 -0.20
C VAL A 26 7.91 -5.44 -0.42
N LEU A 27 7.13 -4.46 0.05
CA LEU A 27 5.68 -4.41 -0.15
C LEU A 27 5.30 -4.47 -1.64
N GLY A 28 6.00 -3.72 -2.50
CA GLY A 28 5.77 -3.75 -3.94
C GLY A 28 6.07 -5.11 -4.57
N GLY A 29 7.11 -5.80 -4.09
CA GLY A 29 7.46 -7.15 -4.52
C GLY A 29 6.40 -8.18 -4.11
N ILE A 30 5.94 -8.16 -2.86
CA ILE A 30 4.88 -9.06 -2.37
C ILE A 30 3.59 -8.82 -3.16
N LEU A 31 3.14 -7.58 -3.31
CA LEU A 31 1.94 -7.24 -4.10
C LEU A 31 2.03 -7.71 -5.55
N SER A 32 3.24 -7.74 -6.13
CA SER A 32 3.42 -8.22 -7.51
C SER A 32 3.22 -9.74 -7.65
N GLY A 33 3.33 -10.50 -6.55
CA GLY A 33 3.02 -11.94 -6.50
C GLY A 33 1.57 -12.26 -6.18
N GLU A 34 0.77 -11.27 -5.78
CA GLU A 34 -0.61 -11.44 -5.29
C GLU A 34 -1.62 -11.13 -6.39
N ASP A 35 -1.72 -11.94 -7.46
CA ASP A 35 -2.75 -11.93 -8.52
C ASP A 35 -3.44 -10.56 -8.79
N HIS A 36 -2.63 -9.51 -8.93
CA HIS A 36 -3.09 -8.12 -9.08
C HIS A 36 -4.16 -7.65 -8.06
N LEU A 37 -4.06 -8.08 -6.80
CA LEU A 37 -4.94 -7.71 -5.69
C LEU A 37 -5.05 -6.20 -5.54
N ALA A 38 -3.93 -5.50 -5.64
CA ALA A 38 -3.89 -4.05 -5.55
C ALA A 38 -2.64 -3.46 -6.22
N SER A 39 -2.68 -2.17 -6.49
CA SER A 39 -1.56 -1.37 -6.98
C SER A 39 -0.99 -0.49 -5.89
N LEU A 40 0.33 -0.32 -5.84
CA LEU A 40 1.02 0.51 -4.85
C LEU A 40 1.37 1.90 -5.41
N HIS A 41 0.82 2.94 -4.78
CA HIS A 41 0.99 4.36 -5.12
C HIS A 41 1.54 5.17 -3.92
N GLY A 42 2.02 6.39 -4.15
CA GLY A 42 2.41 7.34 -3.09
C GLY A 42 3.88 7.73 -3.09
N GLU A 43 4.22 8.75 -2.29
CA GLU A 43 5.53 9.43 -2.29
C GLU A 43 6.62 8.54 -1.67
N ARG A 44 7.37 7.84 -2.52
CA ARG A 44 8.50 7.00 -2.06
C ARG A 44 9.73 7.83 -1.68
N GLY A 45 9.74 9.12 -2.05
CA GLY A 45 10.88 10.02 -1.87
C GLY A 45 11.01 10.67 -0.49
N ARG A 46 9.91 11.15 0.09
CA ARG A 46 9.92 12.05 1.26
C ARG A 46 9.48 11.34 2.54
N ALA A 47 10.46 10.77 3.25
CA ALA A 47 10.23 10.20 4.57
C ALA A 47 10.07 11.30 5.63
N ASP A 48 9.29 11.00 6.67
CA ASP A 48 9.25 11.81 7.89
C ASP A 48 10.55 11.68 8.70
N ALA A 49 10.65 12.40 9.82
CA ALA A 49 11.82 12.36 10.70
C ALA A 49 12.10 10.96 11.30
N SER A 50 11.13 10.04 11.24
CA SER A 50 11.27 8.65 11.69
C SER A 50 11.70 7.69 10.57
N GLY A 51 11.94 8.19 9.35
CA GLY A 51 12.32 7.37 8.20
C GLY A 51 11.14 6.60 7.58
N ARG A 52 9.89 6.98 7.91
CA ARG A 52 8.67 6.36 7.40
C ARG A 52 8.05 7.20 6.29
N VAL A 53 7.38 6.54 5.36
CA VAL A 53 6.64 7.18 4.26
C VAL A 53 5.17 6.75 4.30
N ILE A 54 4.32 7.53 3.62
CA ILE A 54 2.92 7.16 3.42
C ILE A 54 2.74 6.68 1.98
N VAL A 55 2.27 5.45 1.85
CA VAL A 55 1.90 4.84 0.57
C VAL A 55 0.40 4.53 0.55
N SER A 56 -0.15 4.36 -0.63
CA SER A 56 -1.54 3.98 -0.85
C SER A 56 -1.60 2.68 -1.65
N VAL A 57 -2.29 1.69 -1.10
CA VAL A 57 -2.59 0.44 -1.79
C VAL A 57 -4.01 0.59 -2.35
N VAL A 58 -4.14 0.56 -3.68
CA VAL A 58 -5.39 0.84 -4.37
C VAL A 58 -5.92 -0.43 -5.02
N THR A 59 -7.17 -0.75 -4.74
CA THR A 59 -7.89 -1.88 -5.32
C THR A 59 -9.30 -1.46 -5.74
N THR A 60 -10.09 -2.40 -6.25
CA THR A 60 -11.51 -2.18 -6.56
C THR A 60 -12.39 -2.40 -5.32
N THR A 61 -13.57 -1.78 -5.28
CA THR A 61 -14.55 -2.01 -4.19
C THR A 61 -14.92 -3.48 -4.03
N ALA A 62 -14.94 -4.25 -5.12
CA ALA A 62 -15.22 -5.68 -5.12
C ALA A 62 -14.15 -6.50 -4.35
N ARG A 63 -12.89 -6.08 -4.40
CA ARG A 63 -11.76 -6.75 -3.72
C ARG A 63 -11.35 -6.08 -2.40
N ALA A 64 -12.06 -5.02 -1.98
CA ALA A 64 -11.69 -4.26 -0.79
C ALA A 64 -11.61 -5.12 0.48
N ARG A 65 -12.55 -6.06 0.67
CA ARG A 65 -12.54 -6.99 1.82
C ARG A 65 -11.37 -7.97 1.78
N GLU A 66 -11.03 -8.45 0.59
CA GLU A 66 -9.89 -9.35 0.37
C GLU A 66 -8.57 -8.61 0.66
N LEU A 67 -8.45 -7.37 0.19
CA LEU A 67 -7.32 -6.50 0.53
C LEU A 67 -7.21 -6.27 2.04
N ASP A 68 -8.31 -5.99 2.73
CA ASP A 68 -8.30 -5.75 4.17
C ASP A 68 -7.85 -7.00 4.96
N ALA A 69 -8.29 -8.19 4.55
CA ALA A 69 -7.83 -9.45 5.14
C ALA A 69 -6.34 -9.69 4.87
N TRP A 70 -5.90 -9.52 3.62
CA TRP A 70 -4.50 -9.68 3.24
C TRP A 70 -3.58 -8.70 3.99
N LEU A 71 -3.99 -7.44 4.16
CA LEU A 71 -3.24 -6.46 4.96
C LEU A 71 -3.16 -6.85 6.44
N ALA A 72 -4.21 -7.46 7.00
CA ALA A 72 -4.20 -7.94 8.37
C ALA A 72 -3.17 -9.07 8.56
N ASP A 73 -3.11 -10.01 7.62
CA ASP A 73 -2.14 -11.11 7.63
C ASP A 73 -0.71 -10.60 7.37
N LEU A 74 -0.53 -9.69 6.41
CA LEU A 74 0.77 -9.13 6.06
C LEU A 74 1.45 -8.44 7.26
N ARG A 75 0.68 -7.80 8.15
CA ARG A 75 1.22 -7.13 9.35
C ARG A 75 2.03 -8.05 10.26
N ALA A 76 1.81 -9.36 10.21
CA ALA A 76 2.60 -10.32 10.98
C ALA A 76 4.05 -10.45 10.46
N SER A 77 4.30 -10.08 9.21
CA SER A 77 5.59 -10.25 8.53
C SER A 77 6.25 -8.94 8.09
N LEU A 78 5.45 -7.89 7.85
CA LEU A 78 5.92 -6.56 7.45
C LEU A 78 5.28 -5.49 8.35
N PRO A 79 6.06 -4.77 9.18
CA PRO A 79 5.51 -3.80 10.10
C PRO A 79 5.06 -2.52 9.37
N PHE A 80 3.76 -2.24 9.41
CA PHE A 80 3.17 -0.98 8.95
C PHE A 80 1.93 -0.58 9.76
N GLU A 81 1.60 0.70 9.73
CA GLU A 81 0.41 1.27 10.35
C GLU A 81 -0.65 1.55 9.26
N LEU A 82 -1.91 1.22 9.52
CA LEU A 82 -3.04 1.61 8.66
C LEU A 82 -3.50 2.98 9.12
N LEU A 83 -3.56 3.93 8.19
CA LEU A 83 -4.07 5.26 8.45
C LEU A 83 -5.57 5.32 8.09
N PRO A 84 -6.34 6.16 8.80
CA PRO A 84 -7.72 6.45 8.42
C PRO A 84 -7.84 7.11 7.03
#